data_AF-Q7VHY4-F1
#
_entry.id   AF-Q7VHY4-F1
#
_cell.length_a   1.000
_cell.length_b   1.000
_cell.length_c   1.000
_cell.angle_alpha   90.00
_cell.angle_beta   90.00
_cell.angle_gamma   90.00
#
_symmetry.space_group_name_H-M   'P 1'
#
loop_
_entity.id
_entity.type
_entity.pdbx_description
1 polymer ?
#
loop_
_entity_poly.entity_id
_entity_poly.type
_entity_poly.pdbx_seq_one_letter_code
_entity_poly.pdbx_strand_id
1 'polypeptide(L)'
;MKQPTRITIIFSLLFFAFFVFTNLTLFISQFSHSFSHLFLIFIRENQLFDHLSIFFFFCGFILCSIFIIFSSCNQTSNTLQRVIVLIFGVIFIYLVILKITYVPRTEDIMDMFAIEGSIYHRGFFELLADYLPRIFLLVCVYIFFVYIPLLFLIFGIHPNEHNQVGKMLEDMRPSINIIIVVLFALSLQPYYYRDNIYAYLDIFAFLGGIGLLVWAIIKHKDVFGFYEYVNFALLMLGMLICFICTSVLSISDNYFNARYAFLVFAFVGWCAEWMYNSMKPIEE
;
A
#
# COMPACT_ATOMS: atom_id res chain seq x y z
N MET A 1 15.53 -16.88 -14.81
CA MET A 1 15.17 -16.28 -13.50
C MET A 1 15.78 -14.90 -13.42
N LYS A 2 14.96 -13.87 -13.17
CA LYS A 2 15.41 -12.48 -12.99
C LYS A 2 16.29 -12.37 -11.74
N GLN A 3 17.48 -11.79 -11.83
CA GLN A 3 18.31 -11.57 -10.65
C GLN A 3 17.68 -10.47 -9.78
N PRO A 4 17.55 -10.69 -8.46
CA PRO A 4 16.93 -9.72 -7.57
C PRO A 4 17.85 -8.51 -7.37
N THR A 5 17.29 -7.30 -7.47
CA THR A 5 18.04 -6.08 -7.12
C THR A 5 18.16 -5.95 -5.60
N ARG A 6 19.16 -5.21 -5.11
CA ARG A 6 19.32 -4.95 -3.67
C ARG A 6 18.07 -4.30 -3.07
N ILE A 7 17.40 -3.43 -3.83
CA ILE A 7 16.16 -2.76 -3.39
C ILE A 7 15.04 -3.78 -3.22
N THR A 8 14.85 -4.66 -4.19
CA THR A 8 13.82 -5.71 -4.13
C THR A 8 14.01 -6.62 -2.91
N ILE A 9 15.27 -6.95 -2.57
CA ILE A 9 15.60 -7.76 -1.39
C ILE A 9 15.23 -7.01 -0.11
N ILE A 10 15.71 -5.77 0.06
CA ILE A 10 15.44 -4.96 1.25
C ILE A 10 13.94 -4.73 1.42
N PHE A 11 13.25 -4.37 0.34
CA PHE A 11 11.80 -4.15 0.33
C PHE A 11 11.04 -5.41 0.75
N SER A 12 11.40 -6.58 0.21
CA SER A 12 10.74 -7.84 0.56
C SER A 12 11.00 -8.26 2.02
N LEU A 13 12.20 -8.01 2.55
CA LEU A 13 12.52 -8.29 3.96
C LEU A 13 11.77 -7.37 4.91
N LEU A 14 11.68 -6.08 4.58
CA LEU A 14 10.87 -5.12 5.34
C LEU A 14 9.38 -5.50 5.29
N PHE A 15 8.88 -5.85 4.10
CA PHE A 15 7.52 -6.34 3.94
C PHE A 15 7.26 -7.56 4.83
N PHE A 16 8.14 -8.56 4.81
CA PHE A 16 8.03 -9.74 5.65
C PHE A 16 8.00 -9.38 7.14
N ALA A 17 8.86 -8.47 7.61
CA ALA A 17 8.89 -8.04 9.00
C ALA A 17 7.56 -7.38 9.43
N PHE A 18 7.05 -6.43 8.63
CA PHE A 18 5.77 -5.77 8.91
C PHE A 18 4.59 -6.72 8.78
N PHE A 19 4.63 -7.63 7.81
CA PHE A 19 3.64 -8.69 7.64
C PHE A 19 3.54 -9.56 8.90
N VAL A 20 4.67 -10.08 9.39
CA VAL A 20 4.70 -10.92 10.59
C VAL A 20 4.17 -10.14 11.79
N PHE A 21 4.64 -8.91 12.01
CA PHE A 21 4.19 -8.08 13.11
C PHE A 21 2.67 -7.85 13.11
N THR A 22 2.13 -7.44 11.96
CA THR A 22 0.71 -7.12 11.79
C THR A 22 -0.17 -8.35 11.96
N ASN A 23 0.15 -9.44 11.27
CA ASN A 23 -0.64 -10.67 11.32
C ASN A 23 -0.55 -11.34 12.70
N LEU A 24 0.61 -11.30 13.37
CA LEU A 24 0.75 -11.83 14.73
C LEU A 24 -0.10 -11.02 15.72
N THR A 25 -0.12 -9.70 15.59
CA THR A 25 -0.96 -8.83 16.44
C THR A 25 -2.44 -9.11 16.23
N LEU A 26 -2.88 -9.25 14.97
CA LEU A 26 -4.25 -9.64 14.63
C LEU A 26 -4.61 -11.00 15.24
N PHE A 27 -3.76 -12.00 15.03
CA PHE A 27 -4.00 -13.37 15.51
C PHE A 27 -4.05 -13.44 17.03
N ILE A 28 -3.13 -12.75 17.73
CA ILE A 28 -3.16 -12.66 19.20
C ILE A 28 -4.43 -11.98 19.68
N SER A 29 -4.89 -10.92 19.00
CA SER A 29 -6.11 -10.21 19.38
C SER A 29 -7.37 -11.06 19.17
N GLN A 30 -7.37 -11.96 18.19
CA GLN A 30 -8.48 -12.88 17.95
C GLN A 30 -8.55 -14.02 18.97
N PHE A 31 -7.40 -14.58 19.36
CA PHE A 31 -7.35 -15.85 20.11
C PHE A 31 -6.92 -15.72 21.58
N SER A 32 -6.34 -14.59 21.99
CA SER A 32 -5.88 -14.38 23.37
C SER A 32 -6.83 -13.49 24.15
N HIS A 33 -7.43 -14.01 25.22
CA HIS A 33 -8.28 -13.23 26.11
C HIS A 33 -7.51 -12.09 26.81
N SER A 34 -6.22 -12.29 27.12
CA SER A 34 -5.41 -11.26 27.80
C SER A 34 -5.01 -10.11 26.87
N PHE A 35 -5.05 -10.32 25.56
CA PHE A 35 -4.57 -9.38 24.55
C PHE A 35 -5.59 -9.12 23.44
N SER A 36 -6.87 -9.31 23.72
CA SER A 36 -7.98 -9.18 22.75
C SER A 36 -8.03 -7.80 22.07
N HIS A 37 -7.52 -6.76 22.74
CA HIS A 37 -7.52 -5.38 22.26
C HIS A 37 -6.16 -4.92 21.71
N LEU A 38 -5.15 -5.79 21.63
CA LEU A 38 -3.80 -5.39 21.25
C LEU A 38 -3.75 -4.74 19.86
N PHE A 39 -4.43 -5.34 18.88
CA PHE A 39 -4.52 -4.78 17.53
C PHE A 39 -5.27 -3.45 17.51
N LEU A 40 -6.36 -3.33 18.28
CA LEU A 40 -7.14 -2.09 18.40
C LEU A 40 -6.30 -0.94 18.96
N ILE A 41 -5.42 -1.23 19.92
CA ILE A 41 -4.49 -0.23 20.47
C ILE A 41 -3.52 0.25 19.37
N PHE A 42 -2.99 -0.63 18.53
CA PHE A 42 -2.02 -0.24 17.50
C PHE A 42 -2.61 0.53 16.33
N ILE A 43 -3.88 0.27 15.99
CA ILE A 43 -4.56 0.94 14.88
C ILE A 43 -5.21 2.28 15.26
N ARG A 44 -5.33 2.60 16.55
CA ARG A 44 -5.92 3.87 17.01
C ARG A 44 -5.15 5.07 16.45
N GLU A 45 -5.85 6.19 16.30
CA GLU A 45 -5.24 7.46 15.89
C GLU A 45 -4.02 7.81 16.76
N ASN A 46 -2.96 8.30 16.10
CA ASN A 46 -1.70 8.68 16.73
C ASN A 46 -1.04 7.55 17.54
N GLN A 47 -1.22 6.30 17.09
CA GLN A 47 -0.51 5.13 17.61
C GLN A 47 0.42 4.54 16.55
N LEU A 48 0.73 3.26 16.67
CA LEU A 48 1.81 2.60 15.94
C LEU A 48 1.69 2.74 14.43
N PHE A 49 0.54 2.41 13.82
CA PHE A 49 0.42 2.45 12.35
C PHE A 49 0.41 3.87 11.79
N ASP A 50 -0.04 4.86 12.58
CA ASP A 50 0.06 6.27 12.21
C ASP A 50 1.50 6.77 12.26
N HIS A 51 2.22 6.48 13.35
CA HIS A 51 3.65 6.79 13.45
C HIS A 51 4.46 6.07 12.38
N LEU A 52 4.09 4.84 12.04
CA LEU A 52 4.72 4.08 10.98
C LEU A 52 4.50 4.74 9.61
N SER A 53 3.29 5.25 9.35
CA SER A 53 2.99 6.02 8.13
C SER A 53 3.82 7.30 8.04
N ILE A 54 3.96 8.04 9.16
CA ILE A 54 4.82 9.24 9.25
C ILE A 54 6.27 8.87 8.95
N PHE A 55 6.76 7.79 9.55
CA PHE A 55 8.11 7.30 9.32
C PHE A 55 8.34 6.95 7.84
N PHE A 56 7.41 6.26 7.18
CA PHE A 56 7.54 5.96 5.76
C PHE A 56 7.53 7.20 4.87
N PHE A 57 6.69 8.20 5.15
CA PHE A 57 6.73 9.47 4.41
C PHE A 57 8.07 10.19 4.59
N PHE A 58 8.63 10.18 5.81
CA PHE A 58 9.95 10.72 6.07
C PHE A 58 11.05 9.97 5.30
N CYS A 59 11.00 8.63 5.25
CA CYS A 59 11.89 7.83 4.40
C CYS A 59 11.73 8.19 2.92
N GLY A 60 10.50 8.37 2.44
CA GLY A 60 10.21 8.81 1.07
C GLY A 60 10.86 10.16 0.75
N PHE A 61 10.74 11.14 1.65
CA PHE A 61 11.39 12.44 1.52
C PHE A 61 12.93 12.33 1.45
N ILE A 62 13.53 11.52 2.32
CA ILE A 62 14.99 11.27 2.29
C ILE A 62 15.40 10.65 0.94
N LEU A 63 14.67 9.65 0.46
CA LEU A 63 14.97 8.98 -0.81
C LEU A 63 14.87 9.96 -2.00
N CYS A 64 13.81 10.77 -2.06
CA CYS A 64 13.68 11.84 -3.07
C CYS A 64 14.86 12.80 -3.03
N SER A 65 15.25 13.24 -1.82
CA SER A 65 16.36 14.19 -1.64
C SER A 65 17.70 13.61 -2.09
N ILE A 66 18.00 12.36 -1.71
CA ILE A 66 19.21 11.65 -2.14
C ILE A 66 19.24 11.50 -3.67
N PHE A 67 18.12 11.11 -4.28
CA PHE A 67 18.03 10.96 -5.74
C PHE A 67 18.31 12.29 -6.45
N ILE A 68 17.69 13.38 -6.01
CA ILE A 68 17.87 14.70 -6.64
C ILE A 68 19.33 15.14 -6.56
N ILE A 69 19.96 15.01 -5.38
CA ILE A 69 21.38 15.37 -5.18
C ILE A 69 22.26 14.53 -6.10
N PHE A 70 22.13 13.20 -6.04
CA PHE A 70 22.97 12.29 -6.81
C PHE A 70 22.80 12.49 -8.32
N SER A 71 21.55 12.63 -8.77
CA SER A 71 21.27 12.81 -10.19
C SER A 71 21.69 14.20 -10.71
N SER A 72 21.65 15.22 -9.86
CA SER A 72 22.21 16.53 -10.20
C SER A 72 23.72 16.51 -10.33
N CYS A 73 24.42 15.78 -9.45
CA CYS A 73 25.88 15.66 -9.50
C CYS A 73 26.35 14.84 -10.71
N ASN A 74 25.68 13.74 -11.02
CA ASN A 74 26.15 12.77 -12.02
C ASN A 74 25.45 12.87 -13.37
N GLN A 75 24.54 13.84 -13.56
CA GLN A 75 23.76 14.05 -14.77
C GLN A 75 23.00 12.81 -15.30
N THR A 76 22.61 11.89 -14.41
CA THR A 76 22.08 10.57 -14.80
C THR A 76 20.62 10.55 -15.22
N SER A 77 19.81 11.54 -14.83
CA SER A 77 18.36 11.56 -15.11
C SER A 77 17.91 12.79 -15.89
N ASN A 78 16.78 12.64 -16.58
CA ASN A 78 16.11 13.69 -17.33
C ASN A 78 15.54 14.78 -16.39
N THR A 79 15.48 16.01 -16.88
CA THR A 79 14.94 17.16 -16.13
C THR A 79 13.51 16.93 -15.64
N LEU A 80 12.65 16.34 -16.47
CA LEU A 80 11.27 16.01 -16.13
C LEU A 80 11.19 15.06 -14.92
N GLN A 81 12.01 14.01 -14.90
CA GLN A 81 12.05 13.06 -13.77
C GLN A 81 12.45 13.76 -12.47
N ARG A 82 13.46 14.64 -12.52
CA ARG A 82 13.88 15.42 -11.34
C ARG A 82 12.76 16.31 -10.80
N VAL A 83 12.00 16.95 -11.69
CA VAL A 83 10.85 17.80 -11.30
C VAL A 83 9.78 16.96 -10.60
N ILE A 84 9.42 15.79 -11.15
CA ILE A 84 8.42 14.90 -10.51
C ILE A 84 8.91 14.41 -9.15
N VAL A 85 10.17 13.97 -9.03
CA VAL A 85 10.73 13.52 -7.76
C VAL A 85 10.77 14.64 -6.72
N LEU A 86 11.04 15.88 -7.15
CA LEU A 86 10.97 17.05 -6.28
C LEU A 86 9.54 17.31 -5.79
N ILE A 87 8.54 17.20 -6.67
CA ILE A 87 7.12 17.30 -6.30
C ILE A 87 6.77 16.21 -5.27
N PHE A 88 7.17 14.96 -5.49
CA PHE A 88 6.98 13.89 -4.51
C PHE A 88 7.68 14.18 -3.17
N GLY A 89 8.91 14.71 -3.20
CA GLY A 89 9.62 15.13 -2.01
C GLY A 89 8.85 16.19 -1.20
N VAL A 90 8.34 17.23 -1.88
CA VAL A 90 7.53 18.29 -1.26
C VAL A 90 6.24 17.72 -0.68
N ILE A 91 5.55 16.82 -1.41
CA ILE A 91 4.33 16.15 -0.91
C ILE A 91 4.65 15.32 0.33
N PHE A 92 5.73 14.54 0.32
CA PHE A 92 6.11 13.71 1.46
C PHE A 92 6.38 14.52 2.72
N ILE A 93 7.19 15.59 2.62
CA ILE A 93 7.45 16.43 3.79
C ILE A 93 6.21 17.19 4.26
N TYR A 94 5.36 17.64 3.33
CA TYR A 94 4.08 18.25 3.68
C TYR A 94 3.18 17.30 4.46
N LEU A 95 3.05 16.03 4.03
CA LEU A 95 2.28 15.00 4.72
C LEU A 95 2.86 14.66 6.09
N VAL A 96 4.19 14.64 6.24
CA VAL A 96 4.86 14.49 7.55
C VAL A 96 4.46 15.62 8.48
N ILE A 97 4.59 16.87 8.03
CA ILE A 97 4.24 18.05 8.84
C ILE A 97 2.77 18.01 9.22
N LEU A 98 1.88 17.75 8.25
CA LEU A 98 0.43 17.69 8.48
C LEU A 98 0.05 16.61 9.50
N LYS A 99 0.63 15.41 9.41
CA LYS A 99 0.35 14.34 10.37
C LYS A 99 0.94 14.61 11.76
N ILE A 100 2.06 15.32 11.87
CA ILE A 100 2.65 15.68 13.17
C ILE A 100 1.86 16.83 13.84
N THR A 101 1.37 17.79 13.06
CA THR A 101 0.62 18.94 13.60
C THR A 101 -0.85 18.63 13.86
N TYR A 102 -1.39 17.58 13.25
CA TYR A 102 -2.74 17.11 13.52
C TYR A 102 -2.84 16.58 14.95
N VAL A 103 -3.56 17.31 15.80
CA VAL A 103 -3.91 16.85 17.15
C VAL A 103 -5.22 16.06 17.01
N PRO A 104 -5.21 14.73 17.22
CA PRO A 104 -6.44 13.95 17.17
C PRO A 104 -7.37 14.37 18.31
N ARG A 105 -8.69 14.29 18.08
CA ARG A 105 -9.63 14.31 19.20
C ARG A 105 -9.38 13.03 20.01
N THR A 106 -9.33 13.14 21.32
CA THR A 106 -9.16 11.98 22.20
C THR A 106 -10.40 11.09 22.09
N GLU A 107 -10.32 10.05 21.26
CA GLU A 107 -11.27 8.95 21.27
C GLU A 107 -10.85 7.98 22.38
N ASP A 108 -11.69 7.84 23.41
CA ASP A 108 -11.47 6.83 24.43
C ASP A 108 -11.76 5.45 23.85
N ILE A 109 -11.19 4.39 24.44
CA ILE A 109 -11.42 3.01 23.93
C ILE A 109 -12.92 2.66 23.98
N MET A 110 -13.66 3.22 24.95
CA MET A 110 -15.12 3.11 25.04
C MET A 110 -15.86 3.84 23.92
N ASP A 111 -15.32 4.94 23.39
CA ASP A 111 -15.91 5.63 22.25
C ASP A 111 -15.74 4.81 20.97
N MET A 112 -14.62 4.09 20.82
CA MET A 112 -14.37 3.16 19.70
C MET A 112 -15.41 2.03 19.66
N PHE A 113 -15.83 1.51 20.83
CA PHE A 113 -16.94 0.56 20.95
C PHE A 113 -18.33 1.21 20.83
N ALA A 114 -18.48 2.48 21.23
CA ALA A 114 -19.76 3.20 21.08
C ALA A 114 -20.03 3.63 19.63
N ILE A 115 -18.98 3.88 18.84
CA ILE A 115 -19.06 4.18 17.41
C ILE A 115 -19.69 3.00 16.64
N GLU A 116 -19.39 1.75 17.04
CA GLU A 116 -20.04 0.54 16.51
C GLU A 116 -21.58 0.69 16.55
N GLY A 117 -22.14 1.14 17.68
CA GLY A 117 -23.58 1.40 17.83
C GLY A 117 -24.15 2.54 16.97
N SER A 118 -23.32 3.52 16.58
CA SER A 118 -23.76 4.70 15.80
C SER A 118 -23.67 4.52 14.28
N ILE A 119 -22.77 3.64 13.80
CA ILE A 119 -22.63 3.32 12.37
C ILE A 119 -23.86 2.56 11.88
N TYR A 120 -24.47 1.72 12.73
CA TYR A 120 -25.68 0.93 12.40
C TYR A 120 -26.92 1.77 12.06
N HIS A 121 -26.92 3.09 12.26
CA HIS A 121 -28.10 3.95 12.05
C HIS A 121 -27.91 5.07 11.02
N ARG A 122 -26.76 5.14 10.34
CA ARG A 122 -26.51 6.18 9.31
C ARG A 122 -27.02 5.76 7.94
N GLY A 123 -27.54 6.73 7.18
CA GLY A 123 -28.01 6.49 5.82
C GLY A 123 -26.85 6.22 4.85
N PHE A 124 -27.11 5.49 3.77
CA PHE A 124 -26.10 5.15 2.74
C PHE A 124 -25.35 6.37 2.19
N PHE A 125 -26.04 7.48 1.92
CA PHE A 125 -25.42 8.70 1.38
C PHE A 125 -24.54 9.43 2.41
N GLU A 126 -24.85 9.34 3.70
CA GLU A 126 -24.03 9.93 4.77
C GLU A 126 -22.74 9.14 4.94
N LEU A 127 -22.82 7.80 4.96
CA LEU A 127 -21.65 6.92 4.95
C LEU A 127 -20.75 7.18 3.73
N LEU A 128 -21.35 7.32 2.54
CA LEU A 128 -20.58 7.59 1.32
C LEU A 128 -19.83 8.93 1.39
N ALA A 129 -20.46 9.97 1.94
CA ALA A 129 -19.84 11.29 2.09
C ALA A 129 -18.69 11.27 3.12
N ASP A 130 -18.88 10.60 4.26
CA ASP A 130 -17.87 10.48 5.32
C ASP A 130 -16.62 9.72 4.84
N TYR A 131 -16.80 8.66 4.04
CA TYR A 131 -15.67 7.86 3.54
C TYR A 131 -15.12 8.33 2.18
N LEU A 132 -15.71 9.33 1.53
CA LEU A 132 -15.37 9.74 0.16
C LEU A 132 -13.86 9.91 -0.10
N PRO A 133 -13.06 10.55 0.79
CA PRO A 133 -11.61 10.64 0.61
C PRO A 133 -10.90 9.28 0.60
N ARG A 134 -11.35 8.35 1.46
CA ARG A 134 -10.80 6.99 1.54
C ARG A 134 -11.16 6.19 0.29
N ILE A 135 -12.40 6.31 -0.17
CA ILE A 135 -12.88 5.66 -1.40
C ILE A 135 -12.06 6.14 -2.60
N PHE A 136 -11.91 7.46 -2.75
CA PHE A 136 -11.14 8.04 -3.85
C PHE A 136 -9.69 7.56 -3.85
N LEU A 137 -9.04 7.55 -2.68
CA LEU A 137 -7.69 7.02 -2.53
C LEU A 137 -7.62 5.56 -2.99
N LEU A 138 -8.53 4.71 -2.52
CA LEU A 138 -8.53 3.28 -2.83
C LEU A 138 -8.80 3.02 -4.31
N VAL A 139 -9.73 3.75 -4.93
CA VAL A 139 -9.97 3.66 -6.37
C VAL A 139 -8.71 4.02 -7.16
N CYS A 140 -8.02 5.10 -6.80
CA CYS A 140 -6.74 5.46 -7.42
C CYS A 140 -5.69 4.35 -7.25
N VAL A 141 -5.56 3.79 -6.05
CA VAL A 141 -4.64 2.67 -5.79
C VAL A 141 -4.98 1.45 -6.66
N TYR A 142 -6.25 1.02 -6.70
CA TYR A 142 -6.66 -0.11 -7.53
C TYR A 142 -6.32 0.12 -9.00
N ILE A 143 -6.65 1.29 -9.55
CA ILE A 143 -6.45 1.59 -10.96
C ILE A 143 -4.96 1.64 -11.30
N PHE A 144 -4.17 2.47 -10.59
CA PHE A 144 -2.80 2.77 -10.95
C PHE A 144 -1.78 1.72 -10.48
N PHE A 145 -2.02 1.07 -9.35
CA PHE A 145 -1.08 0.09 -8.80
C PHE A 145 -1.45 -1.36 -9.12
N VAL A 146 -2.72 -1.68 -9.37
CA VAL A 146 -3.14 -3.08 -9.57
C VAL A 146 -3.61 -3.32 -11.00
N TYR A 147 -4.69 -2.67 -11.42
CA TYR A 147 -5.37 -3.02 -12.68
C TYR A 147 -4.57 -2.61 -13.91
N ILE A 148 -4.18 -1.35 -14.06
CA ILE A 148 -3.42 -0.90 -15.24
C ILE A 148 -2.12 -1.72 -15.40
N PRO A 149 -1.26 -1.87 -14.36
CA PRO A 149 0.00 -2.58 -14.53
C PRO A 149 -0.17 -4.07 -14.88
N LEU A 150 -1.16 -4.75 -14.28
CA LEU A 150 -1.46 -6.15 -14.56
C LEU A 150 -2.08 -6.34 -15.95
N LEU A 151 -3.03 -5.48 -16.36
CA LEU A 151 -3.62 -5.55 -17.69
C LEU A 151 -2.56 -5.28 -18.76
N PHE A 152 -1.68 -4.30 -18.56
CA PHE A 152 -0.55 -4.07 -19.47
C PHE A 152 0.38 -5.28 -19.56
N LEU A 153 0.57 -6.01 -18.45
CA LEU A 153 1.37 -7.24 -18.46
C LEU A 153 0.68 -8.32 -19.27
N ILE A 154 -0.58 -8.59 -18.96
CA ILE A 154 -1.37 -9.67 -19.57
C ILE A 154 -1.53 -9.42 -21.07
N PHE A 155 -1.79 -8.18 -21.51
CA PHE A 155 -1.99 -7.86 -22.92
C PHE A 155 -0.70 -7.52 -23.67
N GLY A 156 0.46 -7.47 -22.98
CA GLY A 156 1.73 -7.08 -23.59
C GLY A 156 1.70 -5.64 -24.14
N ILE A 157 0.94 -4.75 -23.50
CA ILE A 157 0.84 -3.34 -23.89
C ILE A 157 2.07 -2.63 -23.34
N HIS A 158 2.85 -2.01 -24.23
CA HIS A 158 4.02 -1.22 -23.85
C HIS A 158 3.82 0.22 -24.34
N PRO A 159 3.99 1.23 -23.48
CA PRO A 159 4.04 2.63 -23.89
C PRO A 159 5.11 2.83 -24.96
N ASN A 160 4.91 3.82 -25.84
CA ASN A 160 5.88 4.11 -26.89
C ASN A 160 7.19 4.67 -26.32
N GLU A 161 8.22 3.84 -26.20
CA GLU A 161 9.54 4.19 -25.64
C GLU A 161 10.29 5.26 -26.45
N HIS A 162 9.90 5.53 -27.70
CA HIS A 162 10.53 6.55 -28.54
C HIS A 162 10.22 7.98 -28.06
N ASN A 163 9.16 8.17 -27.28
CA ASN A 163 8.84 9.45 -26.66
C ASN A 163 9.31 9.46 -25.19
N GLN A 164 9.87 10.58 -24.72
CA GLN A 164 10.30 10.77 -23.33
C GLN A 164 9.19 10.41 -22.32
N VAL A 165 7.94 10.77 -22.64
CA VAL A 165 6.78 10.45 -21.80
C VAL A 165 6.48 8.95 -21.77
N GLY A 166 6.63 8.26 -22.91
CA GLY A 166 6.37 6.82 -22.99
C GLY A 166 7.44 6.02 -22.27
N LYS A 167 8.73 6.37 -22.43
CA LYS A 167 9.82 5.80 -21.65
C LYS A 167 9.60 5.98 -20.14
N MET A 168 9.19 7.18 -19.72
CA MET A 168 8.86 7.45 -18.32
C MET A 168 7.70 6.59 -17.83
N LEU A 169 6.64 6.43 -18.62
CA LEU A 169 5.48 5.65 -18.22
C LEU A 169 5.81 4.17 -18.05
N GLU A 170 6.71 3.62 -18.87
CA GLU A 170 7.21 2.25 -18.69
C GLU A 170 8.11 2.14 -17.45
N ASP A 171 8.98 3.12 -17.20
CA ASP A 171 9.83 3.15 -16.00
C ASP A 171 9.02 3.28 -14.70
N MET A 172 7.89 3.99 -14.74
CA MET A 172 6.97 4.21 -13.62
C MET A 172 6.06 3.01 -13.35
N ARG A 173 6.16 1.94 -14.14
CA ARG A 173 5.32 0.77 -13.96
C ARG A 173 5.64 0.05 -12.64
N PRO A 174 4.65 -0.21 -11.78
CA PRO A 174 4.85 -0.97 -10.54
C PRO A 174 5.39 -2.37 -10.84
N SER A 175 6.42 -2.77 -10.09
CA SER A 175 6.90 -4.16 -10.14
C SER A 175 5.88 -5.09 -9.49
N ILE A 176 5.94 -6.38 -9.84
CA ILE A 176 5.07 -7.41 -9.27
C ILE A 176 5.11 -7.42 -7.73
N ASN A 177 6.27 -7.20 -7.11
CA ASN A 177 6.37 -7.13 -5.65
C ASN A 177 5.57 -5.95 -5.08
N ILE A 178 5.65 -4.77 -5.70
CA ILE A 178 4.82 -3.63 -5.29
C ILE A 178 3.34 -3.99 -5.42
N ILE A 179 2.92 -4.60 -6.53
CA ILE A 179 1.51 -5.01 -6.74
C ILE A 179 1.06 -5.98 -5.65
N ILE A 180 1.89 -6.97 -5.30
CA ILE A 180 1.60 -7.94 -4.23
C ILE A 180 1.45 -7.24 -2.87
N VAL A 181 2.34 -6.32 -2.53
CA VAL A 181 2.27 -5.58 -1.25
C VAL A 181 1.07 -4.65 -1.22
N VAL A 182 0.71 -4.00 -2.33
CA VAL A 182 -0.52 -3.21 -2.46
C VAL A 182 -1.74 -4.11 -2.26
N LEU A 183 -1.80 -5.28 -2.91
CA LEU A 183 -2.89 -6.25 -2.70
C LEU A 183 -2.94 -6.73 -1.25
N PHE A 184 -1.79 -6.92 -0.59
CA PHE A 184 -1.79 -7.27 0.84
C PHE A 184 -2.36 -6.12 1.69
N ALA A 185 -1.99 -4.88 1.42
CA ALA A 185 -2.57 -3.72 2.08
C ALA A 185 -4.10 -3.68 1.89
N LEU A 186 -4.57 -3.93 0.67
CA LEU A 186 -5.99 -3.97 0.33
C LEU A 186 -6.72 -5.16 0.99
N SER A 187 -6.00 -6.24 1.31
CA SER A 187 -6.56 -7.39 2.04
C SER A 187 -6.82 -7.13 3.53
N LEU A 188 -6.22 -6.08 4.11
CA LEU A 188 -6.45 -5.62 5.49
C LEU A 188 -7.78 -4.87 5.57
N GLN A 189 -8.87 -5.63 5.48
CA GLN A 189 -10.24 -5.15 5.58
C GLN A 189 -11.14 -6.23 6.21
N PRO A 190 -12.25 -5.86 6.86
CA PRO A 190 -13.25 -6.83 7.28
C PRO A 190 -13.90 -7.48 6.04
N TYR A 191 -14.00 -8.80 6.04
CA TYR A 191 -14.62 -9.58 4.95
C TYR A 191 -16.13 -9.77 5.15
N TYR A 192 -16.61 -9.48 6.35
CA TYR A 192 -18.01 -9.48 6.69
C TYR A 192 -18.34 -8.19 7.44
N TYR A 193 -19.15 -7.34 6.80
CA TYR A 193 -19.61 -6.07 7.37
C TYR A 193 -21.07 -5.84 6.95
N ARG A 194 -22.00 -6.16 7.86
CA ARG A 194 -23.41 -6.42 7.52
C ARG A 194 -24.15 -5.24 6.88
N ASP A 195 -23.73 -4.00 7.16
CA ASP A 195 -24.50 -2.78 6.83
C ASP A 195 -23.76 -1.79 5.92
N ASN A 196 -22.58 -2.14 5.38
CA ASN A 196 -21.78 -1.25 4.52
C ASN A 196 -21.58 -1.81 3.10
N ILE A 197 -22.44 -1.42 2.16
CA ILE A 197 -22.36 -1.82 0.74
C ILE A 197 -21.00 -1.48 0.12
N TYR A 198 -20.38 -0.37 0.53
CA TYR A 198 -19.07 0.01 0.02
C TYR A 198 -17.97 -1.01 0.38
N ALA A 199 -18.03 -1.62 1.57
CA ALA A 199 -17.08 -2.67 1.96
C ALA A 199 -17.15 -3.87 1.01
N TYR A 200 -18.34 -4.25 0.56
CA TYR A 200 -18.50 -5.33 -0.42
C TYR A 200 -17.96 -4.97 -1.80
N LEU A 201 -18.15 -3.72 -2.27
CA LEU A 201 -17.54 -3.25 -3.51
C LEU A 201 -16.01 -3.29 -3.46
N ASP A 202 -15.42 -2.92 -2.32
CA ASP A 202 -13.98 -3.01 -2.08
C ASP A 202 -13.50 -4.47 -2.09
N ILE A 203 -14.25 -5.41 -1.48
CA ILE A 203 -13.96 -6.85 -1.56
C ILE A 203 -14.01 -7.36 -3.01
N PHE A 204 -15.02 -6.98 -3.80
CA PHE A 204 -15.09 -7.38 -5.21
C PHE A 204 -13.92 -6.84 -6.02
N ALA A 205 -13.53 -5.57 -5.79
CA ALA A 205 -12.35 -4.99 -6.43
C ALA A 205 -11.07 -5.73 -6.02
N PHE A 206 -10.91 -6.03 -4.73
CA PHE A 206 -9.79 -6.82 -4.22
C PHE A 206 -9.70 -8.19 -4.90
N LEU A 207 -10.81 -8.94 -4.95
CA LEU A 207 -10.86 -10.25 -5.60
C LEU A 207 -10.57 -10.18 -7.11
N GLY A 208 -11.03 -9.12 -7.79
CA GLY A 208 -10.67 -8.84 -9.17
C GLY A 208 -9.17 -8.65 -9.35
N GLY A 209 -8.53 -7.91 -8.45
CA GLY A 209 -7.08 -7.70 -8.42
C GLY A 209 -6.30 -9.01 -8.21
N ILE A 210 -6.74 -9.86 -7.28
CA ILE A 210 -6.17 -11.20 -7.06
C ILE A 210 -6.32 -12.07 -8.32
N GLY A 211 -7.51 -12.08 -8.93
CA GLY A 211 -7.76 -12.84 -10.16
C GLY A 211 -6.83 -12.44 -11.30
N LEU A 212 -6.61 -11.13 -11.48
CA LEU A 212 -5.66 -10.61 -12.48
C LEU A 212 -4.21 -10.99 -12.15
N LEU A 213 -3.80 -10.94 -10.89
CA LEU A 213 -2.45 -11.34 -10.49
C LEU A 213 -2.22 -12.83 -10.74
N VAL A 214 -3.18 -13.70 -10.39
CA VAL A 214 -3.12 -15.14 -10.68
C VAL A 214 -3.05 -15.38 -12.18
N TRP A 215 -3.84 -14.67 -12.98
CA TRP A 215 -3.77 -14.80 -14.44
C TRP A 215 -2.42 -14.36 -15.01
N ALA A 216 -1.85 -13.27 -14.49
CA ALA A 216 -0.51 -12.82 -14.84
C ALA A 216 0.57 -13.86 -14.49
N ILE A 217 0.49 -14.51 -13.33
CA ILE A 217 1.38 -15.63 -12.94
C ILE A 217 1.28 -16.77 -13.95
N ILE A 218 0.07 -17.17 -14.33
CA ILE A 218 -0.13 -18.29 -15.25
C ILE A 218 0.43 -17.97 -16.63
N LYS A 219 0.20 -16.75 -17.14
CA LYS A 219 0.58 -16.33 -18.49
C LYS A 219 2.07 -15.99 -18.62
N HIS A 220 2.67 -15.37 -17.60
CA HIS A 220 4.02 -14.81 -17.64
C HIS A 220 4.88 -15.32 -16.47
N LYS A 221 4.96 -16.65 -16.29
CA LYS A 221 5.73 -17.30 -15.22
C LYS A 221 7.18 -16.83 -15.11
N ASP A 222 7.79 -16.47 -16.23
CA ASP A 222 9.20 -16.05 -16.31
C ASP A 222 9.49 -14.70 -15.63
N VAL A 223 8.44 -13.88 -15.43
CA VAL A 223 8.54 -12.57 -14.77
C VAL A 223 8.65 -12.72 -13.25
N PHE A 224 8.20 -13.85 -12.70
CA PHE A 224 8.17 -14.10 -11.26
C PHE A 224 9.49 -14.74 -10.80
N GLY A 225 10.22 -14.02 -9.95
CA GLY A 225 11.39 -14.53 -9.24
C GLY A 225 11.04 -15.11 -7.88
N PHE A 226 12.07 -15.50 -7.13
CA PHE A 226 11.91 -16.10 -5.80
C PHE A 226 11.14 -15.19 -4.83
N TYR A 227 11.51 -13.90 -4.77
CA TYR A 227 10.87 -12.94 -3.85
C TYR A 227 9.40 -12.71 -4.20
N GLU A 228 9.04 -12.66 -5.48
CA GLU A 228 7.66 -12.53 -5.93
C GLU A 228 6.82 -13.73 -5.49
N TYR A 229 7.33 -14.96 -5.61
CA TYR A 229 6.63 -16.16 -5.14
C TYR A 229 6.47 -16.18 -3.61
N VAL A 230 7.51 -15.82 -2.86
CA VAL A 230 7.43 -15.74 -1.40
C VAL A 230 6.41 -14.69 -0.98
N ASN A 231 6.48 -13.48 -1.54
CA ASN A 231 5.55 -12.40 -1.23
C ASN A 231 4.11 -12.78 -1.63
N PHE A 232 3.91 -13.49 -2.74
CA PHE A 232 2.60 -14.01 -3.13
C PHE A 232 2.05 -15.03 -2.12
N ALA A 233 2.90 -15.94 -1.61
CA ALA A 233 2.49 -16.86 -0.56
C ALA A 233 2.11 -16.11 0.73
N LEU A 234 2.87 -15.06 1.11
CA LEU A 234 2.53 -14.19 2.23
C LEU A 234 1.19 -13.47 2.01
N LEU A 235 0.91 -12.97 0.80
CA LEU A 235 -0.38 -12.37 0.45
C LEU A 235 -1.54 -13.36 0.68
N MET A 236 -1.41 -14.59 0.18
CA MET A 236 -2.44 -15.62 0.36
C MET A 236 -2.65 -15.97 1.84
N LEU A 237 -1.56 -16.09 2.61
CA LEU A 237 -1.62 -16.30 4.06
C LEU A 237 -2.26 -15.12 4.79
N GLY A 238 -1.89 -13.90 4.42
CA GLY A 238 -2.45 -12.67 4.98
C GLY A 238 -3.95 -12.54 4.76
N MET A 239 -4.41 -12.85 3.55
CA MET A 239 -5.83 -12.89 3.21
C MET A 239 -6.58 -13.89 4.09
N LEU A 240 -6.03 -15.10 4.28
CA LEU A 240 -6.61 -16.12 5.16
C LEU A 240 -6.71 -15.62 6.62
N ILE A 241 -5.63 -15.00 7.12
CA ILE A 241 -5.60 -14.47 8.49
C ILE A 241 -6.62 -13.34 8.67
N CYS A 242 -6.72 -12.41 7.71
CA CYS A 242 -7.70 -11.33 7.76
C CYS A 242 -9.15 -11.85 7.70
N PHE A 243 -9.38 -12.91 6.92
CA PHE A 243 -10.67 -13.59 6.89
C PHE A 243 -11.03 -14.22 8.24
N ILE A 244 -10.11 -14.96 8.86
CA ILE A 244 -10.30 -15.58 10.19
C ILE A 244 -10.49 -14.51 11.27
N CYS A 245 -9.72 -13.42 11.21
CA CYS A 245 -9.75 -12.32 12.18
C CYS A 245 -10.75 -11.21 11.79
N THR A 246 -11.71 -11.49 10.90
CA THR A 246 -12.65 -10.47 10.41
C THR A 246 -13.44 -9.82 11.55
N SER A 247 -13.71 -10.56 12.64
CA SER A 247 -14.38 -10.03 13.82
C SER A 247 -13.58 -8.96 14.55
N VAL A 248 -12.25 -9.07 14.60
CA VAL A 248 -11.39 -8.02 15.20
C VAL A 248 -11.31 -6.81 14.27
N LEU A 249 -11.22 -7.04 12.96
CA LEU A 249 -11.18 -5.97 11.94
C LEU A 249 -12.49 -5.19 11.84
N SER A 250 -13.63 -5.82 12.16
CA SER A 250 -14.94 -5.16 12.10
C SER A 250 -15.28 -4.31 13.32
N ILE A 251 -14.54 -4.41 14.42
CA ILE A 251 -14.81 -3.65 15.67
C ILE A 251 -14.63 -2.14 15.46
N SER A 252 -13.73 -1.73 14.58
CA SER A 252 -13.47 -0.30 14.35
C SER A 252 -12.94 -0.02 12.96
N ASP A 253 -13.40 1.07 12.36
CA ASP A 253 -12.93 1.60 11.08
C ASP A 253 -11.46 2.03 11.09
N ASN A 254 -10.83 2.11 12.27
CA ASN A 254 -9.42 2.45 12.41
C ASN A 254 -8.49 1.35 11.84
N TYR A 255 -9.02 0.18 11.43
CA TYR A 255 -8.25 -0.79 10.64
C TYR A 255 -7.63 -0.16 9.38
N PHE A 256 -8.26 0.90 8.86
CA PHE A 256 -7.74 1.67 7.73
C PHE A 256 -6.35 2.25 8.01
N ASN A 257 -5.96 2.54 9.25
CA ASN A 257 -4.62 3.04 9.58
C ASN A 257 -3.53 1.99 9.28
N ALA A 258 -3.80 0.71 9.58
CA ALA A 258 -2.90 -0.37 9.20
C ALA A 258 -2.83 -0.53 7.68
N ARG A 259 -3.99 -0.55 7.01
CA ARG A 259 -4.08 -0.58 5.54
C ARG A 259 -3.31 0.57 4.90
N TYR A 260 -3.51 1.79 5.39
CA TYR A 260 -2.86 3.01 4.92
C TYR A 260 -1.34 2.95 5.09
N ALA A 261 -0.84 2.45 6.23
CA ALA A 261 0.60 2.29 6.44
C ALA A 261 1.25 1.38 5.38
N PHE A 262 0.60 0.26 5.03
CA PHE A 262 1.09 -0.62 3.97
C PHE A 262 0.96 -0.01 2.56
N LEU A 263 -0.09 0.79 2.31
CA LEU A 263 -0.22 1.52 1.04
C LEU A 263 0.90 2.56 0.89
N VAL A 264 1.21 3.31 1.95
CA VAL A 264 2.33 4.27 1.96
C VAL A 264 3.66 3.54 1.81
N PHE A 265 3.87 2.42 2.49
CA PHE A 265 5.05 1.58 2.35
C PHE A 265 5.26 1.12 0.89
N ALA A 266 4.20 0.62 0.25
CA ALA A 266 4.26 0.21 -1.15
C ALA A 266 4.53 1.38 -2.09
N PHE A 267 3.93 2.54 -1.83
CA PHE A 267 4.16 3.77 -2.61
C PHE A 267 5.62 4.24 -2.52
N VAL A 268 6.20 4.24 -1.32
CA VAL A 268 7.62 4.59 -1.11
C VAL A 268 8.53 3.55 -1.76
N GLY A 269 8.20 2.26 -1.66
CA GLY A 269 8.92 1.19 -2.35
C GLY A 269 8.93 1.36 -3.86
N TRP A 270 7.78 1.71 -4.45
CA TRP A 270 7.64 2.00 -5.87
C TRP A 270 8.49 3.20 -6.30
N CYS A 271 8.44 4.29 -5.53
CA CYS A 271 9.29 5.45 -5.75
C CYS A 271 10.79 5.07 -5.73
N ALA A 272 11.21 4.23 -4.78
CA ALA A 272 12.59 3.77 -4.67
C ALA A 272 13.02 2.92 -5.87
N GLU A 273 12.17 1.98 -6.32
CA GLU A 273 12.43 1.16 -7.50
C GLU A 273 12.52 2.01 -8.77
N TRP A 274 11.60 2.97 -8.94
CA TRP A 274 11.60 3.87 -10.08
C TRP A 274 12.86 4.75 -10.13
N MET A 275 13.23 5.37 -9.01
CA MET A 275 14.44 6.19 -8.89
C MET A 275 15.70 5.38 -9.18
N TYR A 276 15.78 4.15 -8.70
CA TYR A 276 16.94 3.29 -8.93
C TYR A 276 17.08 2.86 -10.39
N ASN A 277 15.97 2.49 -11.04
CA ASN A 277 15.99 2.13 -12.45
C ASN A 277 16.39 3.33 -13.33
N SER A 278 15.97 4.53 -12.93
CA SER A 278 16.31 5.79 -13.62
C SER A 278 17.78 6.24 -13.41
N MET A 279 18.53 5.63 -12.50
CA MET A 279 19.94 5.96 -12.25
C MET A 279 20.93 5.14 -13.09
N LYS A 280 20.47 4.19 -13.90
CA LYS A 280 21.35 3.46 -14.83
C LYS A 280 21.89 4.45 -15.88
N PRO A 281 23.20 4.43 -16.19
CA PRO A 281 23.77 5.34 -17.18
C PRO A 281 23.03 5.18 -18.50
N ILE A 282 22.74 6.30 -19.16
CA ILE A 282 22.32 6.31 -20.56
C ILE A 282 23.53 5.77 -21.32
N GLU A 283 23.46 4.53 -21.82
CA GLU A 283 24.41 4.07 -22.82
C GLU A 283 24.19 4.98 -24.05
N GLU A 284 25.18 5.82 -24.35
CA GLU A 284 25.25 6.62 -25.58
C GLU A 284 25.50 5.72 -26.81
#